data_AF-A0A2D6SXR5-F1
#
_entry.id   AF-A0A2D6SXR5-F1
#
_cell.length_a   1.000
_cell.length_b   1.000
_cell.length_c   1.000
_cell.angle_alpha   90.00
_cell.angle_beta   90.00
_cell.angle_gamma   90.00
#
_symmetry.space_group_name_H-M   'P 1'
#
loop_
_entity.id
_entity.type
_entity.pdbx_description
1 polymer ?
#
loop_
_entity_poly.entity_id
_entity_poly.type
_entity_poly.pdbx_seq_one_letter_code
_entity_poly.pdbx_strand_id
1 'polypeptide(L)'
;AKAKDGYWIFNARIKYGKTDLTVPLLLKVLWAGDTPMISLTGFKIPGMDVYSARVIFHGDRYAGTWQHGKVGGHLWGKIEAKGAVEKKPAADSAK
;
A
#
# COMPACT_ATOMS: atom_id res chain seq x y z
N ALA A 1 -0.07 7.89 -9.71
CA ALA A 1 0.01 9.27 -10.24
C ALA A 1 -0.93 10.17 -9.44
N LYS A 2 -0.58 11.45 -9.21
CA LYS A 2 -1.44 12.41 -8.49
C LYS A 2 -2.65 12.78 -9.37
N ALA A 3 -3.84 12.68 -8.81
CA ALA A 3 -5.10 13.19 -9.36
C ALA A 3 -5.52 14.48 -8.62
N LYS A 4 -6.67 15.04 -8.96
CA LYS A 4 -7.20 16.25 -8.29
C LYS A 4 -7.56 15.96 -6.83
N ASP A 5 -7.55 17.01 -6.00
CA ASP A 5 -8.08 17.02 -4.63
C ASP A 5 -7.50 15.97 -3.66
N GLY A 6 -6.21 15.69 -3.80
CA GLY A 6 -5.50 14.75 -2.94
C GLY A 6 -5.78 13.27 -3.25
N TYR A 7 -6.44 12.97 -4.37
CA TYR A 7 -6.56 11.60 -4.87
C TYR A 7 -5.31 11.18 -5.62
N TRP A 8 -5.01 9.90 -5.56
CA TRP A 8 -3.86 9.28 -6.22
C TRP A 8 -4.27 7.94 -6.81
N ILE A 9 -3.76 7.65 -8.00
CA ILE A 9 -3.92 6.34 -8.64
C ILE A 9 -2.80 5.43 -8.16
N PHE A 10 -3.19 4.33 -7.50
CA PHE A 10 -2.32 3.23 -7.09
C PHE A 10 -2.62 1.99 -7.94
N ASN A 11 -1.62 1.47 -8.64
CA ASN A 11 -1.76 0.18 -9.32
C ASN A 11 -1.44 -0.93 -8.34
N ALA A 12 -2.47 -1.49 -7.72
CA ALA A 12 -2.35 -2.53 -6.72
C ALA A 12 -2.41 -3.92 -7.38
N ARG A 13 -1.40 -4.75 -7.14
CA ARG A 13 -1.46 -6.18 -7.49
C ARG A 13 -2.12 -6.94 -6.35
N ILE A 14 -3.20 -7.65 -6.67
CA ILE A 14 -3.95 -8.47 -5.75
C ILE A 14 -3.73 -9.92 -6.15
N LYS A 15 -3.03 -10.66 -5.28
CA LYS A 15 -2.68 -12.06 -5.53
C LYS A 15 -3.11 -12.94 -4.36
N TYR A 16 -4.02 -13.88 -4.60
CA TYR A 16 -4.46 -14.89 -3.64
C TYR A 16 -5.07 -16.08 -4.37
N GLY A 17 -4.78 -17.31 -3.91
CA GLY A 17 -5.28 -18.52 -4.58
C GLY A 17 -4.93 -18.54 -6.08
N LYS A 18 -5.96 -18.56 -6.94
CA LYS A 18 -5.84 -18.49 -8.41
C LYS A 18 -5.95 -17.07 -8.98
N THR A 19 -6.28 -16.09 -8.14
CA THR A 19 -6.43 -14.69 -8.54
C THR A 19 -5.07 -14.01 -8.55
N ASP A 20 -4.71 -13.41 -9.67
CA ASP A 20 -3.53 -12.55 -9.81
C ASP A 20 -3.88 -11.43 -10.80
N LEU A 21 -4.23 -10.27 -10.28
CA LEU A 21 -4.70 -9.15 -11.10
C LEU A 21 -4.12 -7.84 -10.58
N THR A 22 -4.03 -6.84 -11.45
CA THR A 22 -3.58 -5.50 -11.11
C THR A 22 -4.71 -4.51 -11.37
N VAL A 23 -5.15 -3.78 -10.32
CA VAL A 23 -6.25 -2.81 -10.40
C VAL A 23 -5.73 -1.39 -10.16
N PRO A 24 -6.11 -0.41 -10.99
CA PRO A 24 -5.92 1.00 -10.68
C PRO A 24 -6.94 1.44 -9.62
N LEU A 25 -6.46 1.77 -8.43
CA LEU A 25 -7.28 2.28 -7.32
C LEU A 25 -7.09 3.79 -7.19
N LEU A 26 -8.16 4.56 -7.34
CA LEU A 26 -8.17 6.01 -7.09
C LEU A 26 -8.43 6.27 -5.60
N LEU A 27 -7.39 6.50 -4.83
CA LEU A 27 -7.45 6.57 -3.37
C LEU A 27 -7.13 7.98 -2.87
N LYS A 28 -7.84 8.41 -1.81
CA LYS A 28 -7.57 9.69 -1.17
C LYS A 28 -6.36 9.57 -0.25
N VAL A 29 -5.42 10.49 -0.41
CA VAL A 29 -4.27 10.65 0.49
C VAL A 29 -4.48 11.91 1.31
N LEU A 30 -4.57 11.74 2.62
CA LEU A 30 -4.60 12.82 3.59
C LEU A 30 -3.20 12.99 4.18
N TRP A 31 -2.92 14.18 4.71
CA TRP A 31 -1.63 14.52 5.29
C TRP A 31 -1.80 14.98 6.73
N ALA A 32 -1.00 14.44 7.64
CA ALA A 32 -0.83 14.92 8.99
C ALA A 32 0.59 15.52 9.09
N GLY A 33 0.71 16.83 8.88
CA GLY A 33 2.01 17.46 8.65
C GLY A 33 2.67 16.92 7.38
N ASP A 34 3.85 16.35 7.53
CA ASP A 34 4.64 15.72 6.46
C ASP A 34 4.35 14.22 6.28
N THR A 35 3.44 13.66 7.08
CA THR A 35 3.15 12.22 7.12
C THR A 35 1.88 11.91 6.32
N PRO A 36 1.99 11.23 5.15
CA PRO A 36 0.83 10.89 4.33
C PRO A 36 0.11 9.63 4.83
N MET A 37 -1.20 9.61 4.62
CA MET A 37 -2.08 8.49 4.96
C MET A 37 -3.09 8.23 3.84
N ILE A 38 -3.22 6.97 3.43
CA ILE A 38 -4.35 6.54 2.60
C ILE A 38 -5.61 6.45 3.47
N SER A 39 -6.67 7.12 3.02
CA SER A 39 -7.99 7.11 3.64
C SER A 39 -9.00 6.45 2.71
N LEU A 40 -9.39 5.21 3.04
CA LEU A 40 -10.39 4.42 2.33
C LEU A 40 -11.61 4.15 3.22
N THR A 41 -12.80 4.54 2.80
CA THR A 41 -14.03 4.24 3.54
C THR A 41 -15.08 3.72 2.57
N GLY A 42 -15.54 2.49 2.79
CA GLY A 42 -16.63 1.91 2.01
C GLY A 42 -16.33 1.81 0.51
N PHE A 43 -15.07 1.62 0.13
CA PHE A 43 -14.67 1.60 -1.27
C PHE A 43 -14.94 0.25 -1.91
N LYS A 44 -15.77 0.23 -2.94
CA LYS A 44 -16.04 -0.97 -3.73
C LYS A 44 -14.94 -1.16 -4.76
N ILE A 45 -14.18 -2.25 -4.64
CA ILE A 45 -13.21 -2.65 -5.66
C ILE A 45 -13.95 -3.47 -6.72
N PRO A 46 -13.85 -3.14 -8.03
CA PRO A 46 -14.48 -3.94 -9.08
C PRO A 46 -14.04 -5.41 -9.02
N GLY A 47 -15.01 -6.33 -9.06
CA GLY A 47 -14.75 -7.77 -8.94
C GLY A 47 -14.45 -8.27 -7.51
N MET A 48 -14.52 -7.40 -6.50
CA MET A 48 -14.26 -7.72 -5.10
C MET A 48 -15.29 -7.04 -4.17
N ASP A 49 -15.12 -7.17 -2.86
CA ASP A 49 -16.00 -6.58 -1.84
C ASP A 49 -15.74 -5.09 -1.57
N VAL A 50 -16.44 -4.58 -0.56
CA VAL A 50 -16.31 -3.22 -0.05
C VAL A 50 -15.25 -3.19 1.06
N TYR A 51 -14.27 -2.31 0.93
CA TYR A 51 -13.14 -2.20 1.83
C TYR A 51 -13.08 -0.83 2.51
N SER A 52 -12.66 -0.85 3.77
CA SER A 52 -12.22 0.34 4.49
C SER A 52 -10.79 0.11 4.98
N ALA A 53 -9.96 1.15 4.93
CA ALA A 53 -8.57 1.08 5.35
C ALA A 53 -8.04 2.45 5.78
N ARG A 54 -7.07 2.42 6.69
CA ARG A 54 -6.26 3.57 7.12
C ARG A 54 -4.81 3.11 7.15
N VAL A 55 -3.98 3.66 6.27
CA VAL A 55 -2.58 3.25 6.13
C VAL A 55 -1.71 4.49 6.12
N ILE A 56 -0.81 4.59 7.10
CA ILE A 56 0.14 5.69 7.27
C ILE A 56 1.48 5.26 6.69
N PHE A 57 2.19 6.19 6.06
CA PHE A 57 3.53 5.98 5.53
C PHE A 57 4.50 6.92 6.23
N HIS A 58 5.63 6.39 6.70
CA HIS A 58 6.67 7.18 7.35
C HIS A 58 8.03 6.53 7.12
N GLY A 59 8.98 7.30 6.56
CA GLY A 59 10.28 6.79 6.14
C GLY A 59 10.16 5.70 5.08
N ASP A 60 10.81 4.56 5.31
CA ASP A 60 10.81 3.38 4.44
C ASP A 60 9.71 2.37 4.80
N ARG A 61 8.69 2.76 5.57
CA ARG A 61 7.68 1.83 6.12
C ARG A 61 6.27 2.35 5.99
N TYR A 62 5.33 1.41 6.05
CA TYR A 62 3.92 1.70 6.20
C TYR A 62 3.29 0.80 7.28
N ALA A 63 2.23 1.29 7.91
CA ALA A 63 1.43 0.55 8.87
C ALA A 63 -0.03 1.03 8.84
N GLY A 64 -0.98 0.18 9.23
CA GLY A 64 -2.39 0.52 9.15
C GLY A 64 -3.34 -0.62 9.50
N THR A 65 -4.62 -0.34 9.28
CA THR A 65 -5.72 -1.29 9.44
C THR A 65 -6.53 -1.42 8.16
N TRP A 66 -7.21 -2.55 8.03
CA TRP A 66 -8.19 -2.79 6.98
C TRP A 66 -9.36 -3.60 7.50
N GLN A 67 -10.49 -3.48 6.79
CA GLN A 67 -11.70 -4.23 7.06
C GLN A 67 -12.50 -4.44 5.78
N HIS A 68 -13.10 -5.62 5.63
CA HIS A 68 -14.23 -5.88 4.73
C HIS A 68 -15.29 -6.70 5.47
N GLY A 69 -16.54 -6.24 5.44
CA GLY A 69 -17.62 -6.87 6.21
C GLY A 69 -17.25 -7.04 7.70
N LYS A 70 -17.26 -8.30 8.18
CA LYS A 70 -16.91 -8.67 9.57
C LYS A 70 -15.44 -9.03 9.76
N VAL A 71 -14.64 -9.04 8.70
CA VAL A 71 -13.22 -9.45 8.72
C VAL A 71 -12.34 -8.22 8.61
N GLY A 72 -11.24 -8.19 9.33
CA GLY A 72 -10.26 -7.12 9.25
C GLY A 72 -8.95 -7.50 9.90
N GLY A 73 -8.02 -6.57 9.91
CA GLY A 73 -6.73 -6.77 10.54
C GLY A 73 -5.79 -5.60 10.33
N HIS A 74 -4.50 -5.90 10.48
CA HIS A 74 -3.42 -4.94 10.32
C HIS A 74 -2.70 -5.13 8.98
N LEU A 75 -2.20 -4.03 8.43
CA LEU A 75 -1.31 -3.98 7.27
C LEU A 75 -0.02 -3.32 7.74
N TRP A 76 1.13 -3.88 7.42
CA TRP A 76 2.41 -3.22 7.65
C TRP A 76 3.48 -3.80 6.72
N GLY A 77 4.54 -3.04 6.51
CA GLY A 77 5.65 -3.48 5.66
C GLY A 77 6.65 -2.39 5.37
N LYS A 78 7.59 -2.71 4.48
CA LYS A 78 8.60 -1.78 3.95
C LYS A 78 8.20 -1.27 2.57
N ILE A 79 8.67 -0.08 2.24
CA ILE A 79 8.51 0.57 0.95
C ILE A 79 9.81 0.38 0.18
N GLU A 80 9.74 -0.26 -0.98
CA GLU A 80 10.91 -0.54 -1.81
C GLU A 80 10.83 0.21 -3.14
N ALA A 81 11.94 0.83 -3.55
CA ALA A 81 12.05 1.41 -4.87
C ALA A 81 12.09 0.29 -5.91
N LYS A 82 11.25 0.39 -6.94
CA LYS A 82 11.20 -0.58 -8.04
C LYS A 82 12.51 -0.47 -8.84
N GLY A 83 13.52 -1.28 -8.51
CA GLY A 83 14.86 -1.25 -9.11
C GLY A 83 16.03 -1.26 -8.12
N ALA A 84 15.79 -1.21 -6.81
CA ALA A 84 16.84 -1.51 -5.83
C ALA A 84 17.06 -3.04 -5.79
N VAL A 85 17.81 -3.56 -6.75
CA VAL A 85 18.46 -4.85 -6.60
C VAL A 85 19.26 -4.77 -5.30
N GLU A 86 18.93 -5.66 -4.38
CA GLU A 86 19.61 -5.89 -3.12
C GLU A 86 21.14 -5.92 -3.38
N LYS A 87 21.85 -4.85 -3.01
CA LYS A 87 23.30 -4.95 -2.87
C LYS A 87 23.53 -5.85 -1.66
N LYS A 88 23.67 -7.15 -1.93
CA LYS A 88 24.23 -8.12 -0.99
C LYS A 88 25.46 -7.46 -0.35
N PRO A 89 25.57 -7.38 0.98
CA PRO A 89 26.79 -6.88 1.61
C PRO A 89 27.95 -7.69 1.06
N ALA A 90 28.96 -7.01 0.51
CA ALA A 90 30.22 -7.66 0.19
C ALA A 90 30.67 -8.35 1.47
N ALA A 91 30.79 -9.68 1.42
CA ALA A 91 31.37 -10.44 2.51
C ALA A 91 32.74 -9.81 2.78
N ASP A 92 32.97 -9.39 4.02
CA ASP A 92 34.29 -9.07 4.53
C ASP A 92 35.17 -10.30 4.26
N SER A 93 35.91 -10.26 3.17
CA SER A 93 37.02 -11.16 2.93
C SER A 93 38.11 -10.73 3.89
N ALA A 94 38.18 -11.49 4.98
CA ALA A 94 39.30 -11.52 5.89
C ALA A 94 40.64 -11.39 5.16
N LYS A 95 41.47 -10.46 5.63
CA LYS A 95 42.91 -10.68 5.74
C LYS A 95 43.48 -9.82 6.86
#